data_AF-A0A933TXL5-F1
#
_entry.id   AF-A0A933TXL5-F1
#
_cell.length_a   1.000
_cell.length_b   1.000
_cell.length_c   1.000
_cell.angle_alpha   90.00
_cell.angle_beta   90.00
_cell.angle_gamma   90.00
#
_symmetry.space_group_name_H-M   'P 1'
#
loop_
_entity.id
_entity.type
_entity.pdbx_description
1 polymer ?
#
loop_
_entity_poly.entity_id
_entity_poly.type
_entity_poly.pdbx_seq_one_letter_code
_entity_poly.pdbx_strand_id
1 'polypeptide(L)'
;MKNYLKTIAEMMAVAAQTAPKALGRNFIKIEIIDGNALNKLADEMAAYGVKTGKKNFDRDANNVRNSAAVVLIGIKDADKLGLNCGACGCPECGQLFAQKEGPEFKGPYCAYRLIDLGIALGSAAKTAGLLNADNRVMYRAGVSARKLKLIDADFVLAIPISATGKSIYFDR
;
A
#
# COMPACT_ATOMS: atom_id res chain seq x y z
N MET A 1 20.03 -2.08 -3.56
CA MET A 1 19.12 -2.62 -4.59
C MET A 1 19.81 -2.61 -5.95
N LYS A 2 19.58 -3.61 -6.83
CA LYS A 2 20.09 -3.56 -8.23
C LYS A 2 19.47 -2.36 -8.96
N ASN A 3 20.26 -1.63 -9.74
CA ASN A 3 19.85 -0.33 -10.28
C ASN A 3 18.51 -0.38 -11.06
N TYR A 4 18.26 -1.43 -11.83
CA TYR A 4 17.03 -1.56 -12.62
C TYR A 4 15.76 -1.73 -11.77
N LEU A 5 15.80 -2.44 -10.64
CA LEU A 5 14.61 -2.58 -9.76
C LEU A 5 14.30 -1.27 -9.04
N LYS A 6 15.33 -0.46 -8.78
CA LYS A 6 15.14 0.89 -8.25
C LYS A 6 14.38 1.77 -9.24
N THR A 7 14.83 1.78 -10.50
CA THR A 7 14.17 2.52 -11.57
C THR A 7 12.72 2.06 -11.75
N ILE A 8 12.46 0.74 -11.69
CA ILE A 8 11.09 0.22 -11.77
C ILE A 8 10.24 0.73 -10.61
N ALA A 9 10.73 0.69 -9.36
CA ALA A 9 10.02 1.24 -8.21
C ALA A 9 9.70 2.74 -8.36
N GLU A 10 10.66 3.52 -8.86
CA GLU A 10 10.49 4.95 -9.13
C GLU A 10 9.42 5.19 -10.21
N MET A 11 9.40 4.39 -11.28
CA MET A 11 8.37 4.44 -12.32
C MET A 11 6.99 4.05 -11.78
N MET A 12 6.90 3.07 -10.88
CA MET A 12 5.66 2.73 -10.19
C MET A 12 5.16 3.90 -9.34
N ALA A 13 6.04 4.58 -8.61
CA ALA A 13 5.70 5.73 -7.80
C ALA A 13 5.17 6.89 -8.67
N VAL A 14 5.81 7.17 -9.81
CA VAL A 14 5.32 8.15 -10.79
C VAL A 14 3.92 7.76 -11.29
N ALA A 15 3.71 6.50 -11.67
CA ALA A 15 2.42 6.02 -12.16
C ALA A 15 1.29 6.16 -11.12
N ALA A 16 1.58 5.88 -9.84
CA ALA A 16 0.63 6.09 -8.75
C ALA A 16 0.35 7.58 -8.49
N GLN A 17 1.39 8.43 -8.56
CA GLN A 17 1.27 9.87 -8.37
C GLN A 17 0.35 10.50 -9.44
N THR A 18 0.53 10.11 -10.70
CA THR A 18 -0.22 10.64 -11.85
C THR A 18 -1.54 9.92 -12.12
N ALA A 19 -1.84 8.84 -11.39
CA ALA A 19 -3.10 8.11 -11.53
C ALA A 19 -4.31 9.06 -11.41
N PRO A 20 -5.38 8.89 -12.20
CA PRO A 20 -6.54 9.76 -12.15
C PRO A 20 -7.23 9.69 -10.78
N LYS A 21 -7.63 10.84 -10.26
CA LYS A 21 -8.24 10.99 -8.92
C LYS A 21 -9.47 11.86 -9.00
N ALA A 22 -10.46 11.56 -8.16
CA ALA A 22 -11.74 12.27 -8.17
C ALA A 22 -11.53 13.77 -7.88
N LEU A 23 -12.07 14.61 -8.79
CA LEU A 23 -11.89 16.07 -8.83
C LEU A 23 -10.42 16.53 -8.94
N GLY A 24 -9.51 15.68 -9.39
CA GLY A 24 -8.08 16.00 -9.49
C GLY A 24 -7.39 16.22 -8.14
N ARG A 25 -8.03 15.89 -7.02
CA ARG A 25 -7.47 16.10 -5.67
C ARG A 25 -6.66 14.88 -5.25
N ASN A 26 -5.40 15.11 -4.92
CA ASN A 26 -4.48 14.05 -4.53
C ASN A 26 -4.28 13.98 -3.01
N PHE A 27 -4.68 12.86 -2.42
CA PHE A 27 -4.49 12.55 -0.99
C PHE A 27 -3.59 11.32 -0.78
N ILE A 28 -3.00 10.81 -1.85
CA ILE A 28 -2.15 9.62 -1.83
C ILE A 28 -0.76 9.99 -1.36
N LYS A 29 -0.18 9.11 -0.56
CA LYS A 29 1.20 9.14 -0.08
C LYS A 29 1.93 7.96 -0.67
N ILE A 30 3.17 8.15 -1.07
CA ILE A 30 3.97 7.13 -1.74
C ILE A 30 5.36 7.15 -1.12
N GLU A 31 5.86 5.97 -0.76
CA GLU A 31 7.24 5.79 -0.28
C GLU A 31 7.84 4.54 -0.91
N ILE A 32 9.14 4.57 -1.17
CA ILE A 32 9.89 3.39 -1.64
C ILE A 32 10.85 2.99 -0.53
N ILE A 33 10.75 1.76 -0.06
CA ILE A 33 11.64 1.21 0.96
C ILE A 33 12.50 0.09 0.39
N ASP A 34 13.77 0.06 0.76
CA ASP A 34 14.73 -0.97 0.41
C ASP A 34 15.74 -1.22 1.55
N GLY A 35 16.67 -2.15 1.34
CA GLY A 35 17.79 -2.41 2.25
C GLY A 35 17.36 -2.66 3.70
N ASN A 36 17.94 -1.89 4.63
CA ASN A 36 17.67 -2.06 6.06
C ASN A 36 16.22 -1.78 6.46
N ALA A 37 15.54 -0.84 5.78
CA ALA A 37 14.13 -0.55 6.07
C ALA A 37 13.22 -1.72 5.66
N LEU A 38 13.53 -2.36 4.54
CA LEU A 38 12.82 -3.55 4.06
C LEU A 38 12.98 -4.74 5.03
N ASN A 39 14.19 -4.97 5.56
CA ASN A 39 14.41 -6.01 6.56
C ASN A 39 13.63 -5.74 7.86
N LYS A 40 13.65 -4.49 8.35
CA LYS A 40 12.86 -4.08 9.52
C LYS A 40 11.37 -4.29 9.30
N LEU A 41 10.86 -4.00 8.10
CA LEU A 41 9.47 -4.27 7.75
C LEU A 41 9.16 -5.77 7.84
N ALA A 42 10.00 -6.63 7.26
CA ALA A 42 9.79 -8.08 7.30
C ALA A 42 9.82 -8.63 8.74
N ASP A 43 10.72 -8.12 9.59
CA ASP A 43 10.81 -8.54 10.99
C ASP A 43 9.54 -8.15 11.77
N GLU A 44 9.05 -6.91 11.59
CA GLU A 44 7.79 -6.47 12.19
C GLU A 44 6.60 -7.29 11.68
N MET A 45 6.56 -7.64 10.38
CA MET A 45 5.49 -8.48 9.85
C MET A 45 5.44 -9.84 10.55
N ALA A 46 6.59 -10.50 10.70
CA ALA A 46 6.66 -11.78 11.41
C ALA A 46 6.23 -11.64 12.88
N ALA A 47 6.76 -10.63 13.58
CA ALA A 47 6.43 -10.36 14.98
C ALA A 47 4.94 -10.04 15.17
N TYR A 48 4.35 -9.24 14.27
CA TYR A 48 2.94 -8.90 14.29
C TYR A 48 2.06 -10.14 14.12
N GLY A 49 2.40 -11.03 13.17
CA GLY A 49 1.71 -12.29 12.93
C GLY A 49 1.62 -13.16 14.19
N VAL A 50 2.74 -13.33 14.89
CA VAL A 50 2.82 -14.06 16.16
C VAL A 50 1.98 -13.37 17.23
N LYS A 51 2.17 -12.06 17.42
CA LYS A 51 1.48 -11.27 18.44
C LYS A 51 -0.05 -11.31 18.30
N THR A 52 -0.58 -11.30 17.08
CA THR A 52 -2.03 -11.26 16.84
C THR A 52 -2.65 -12.60 16.51
N GLY A 53 -1.85 -13.67 16.37
CA GLY A 53 -2.31 -14.97 15.89
C GLY A 53 -2.83 -14.96 14.44
N LYS A 54 -2.48 -13.94 13.65
CA LYS A 54 -2.98 -13.81 12.26
C LYS A 54 -2.09 -14.63 11.33
N LYS A 55 -2.73 -15.50 10.54
CA LYS A 55 -2.04 -16.43 9.65
C LYS A 55 -1.35 -15.72 8.46
N ASN A 56 -0.27 -16.33 7.97
CA ASN A 56 0.49 -15.98 6.76
C ASN A 56 1.28 -14.66 6.83
N PHE A 57 1.39 -14.02 7.99
CA PHE A 57 2.26 -12.84 8.16
C PHE A 57 3.75 -13.22 8.07
N ASP A 58 4.12 -14.38 8.59
CA ASP A 58 5.42 -15.02 8.49
C ASP A 58 5.82 -15.32 7.04
N ARG A 59 4.93 -15.95 6.27
CA ARG A 59 5.16 -16.24 4.85
C ARG A 59 5.33 -14.96 4.04
N ASP A 60 4.40 -14.02 4.18
CA ASP A 60 4.47 -12.77 3.43
C ASP A 60 5.67 -11.90 3.87
N ALA A 61 6.13 -12.02 5.13
CA ALA A 61 7.36 -11.40 5.61
C ALA A 61 8.59 -11.93 4.87
N ASN A 62 8.67 -13.26 4.65
CA ASN A 62 9.76 -13.84 3.87
C ASN A 62 9.75 -13.36 2.41
N ASN A 63 8.56 -13.22 1.80
CA ASN A 63 8.45 -12.65 0.46
C ASN A 63 8.95 -11.20 0.43
N VAL A 64 8.57 -10.38 1.41
CA VAL A 64 9.08 -9.00 1.54
C VAL A 64 10.58 -8.99 1.74
N ARG A 65 11.14 -9.82 2.62
CA ARG A 65 12.59 -9.92 2.88
C ARG A 65 13.39 -10.29 1.62
N ASN A 66 12.83 -11.14 0.77
CA ASN A 66 13.43 -11.58 -0.48
C ASN A 66 13.14 -10.64 -1.67
N SER A 67 12.37 -9.57 -1.45
CA SER A 67 12.11 -8.55 -2.46
C SER A 67 13.26 -7.55 -2.54
N ALA A 68 13.43 -6.91 -3.69
CA ALA A 68 14.48 -5.89 -3.85
C ALA A 68 14.10 -4.55 -3.23
N ALA A 69 12.81 -4.22 -3.26
CA ALA A 69 12.20 -3.04 -2.68
C ALA A 69 10.70 -3.29 -2.45
N VAL A 70 10.07 -2.38 -1.71
CA VAL A 70 8.62 -2.31 -1.55
C VAL A 70 8.16 -0.88 -1.83
N VAL A 71 7.16 -0.72 -2.69
CA VAL A 71 6.47 0.56 -2.90
C VAL A 71 5.27 0.60 -1.96
N LEU A 72 5.29 1.51 -0.99
CA LEU A 72 4.18 1.79 -0.08
C LEU A 72 3.30 2.86 -0.71
N ILE A 73 1.99 2.60 -0.74
CA ILE A 73 1.00 3.57 -1.22
C ILE A 73 -0.11 3.62 -0.18
N GLY A 74 -0.35 4.81 0.36
CA GLY A 74 -1.36 5.03 1.37
C GLY A 74 -2.17 6.29 1.13
N ILE A 75 -3.14 6.53 2.00
CA ILE A 75 -3.99 7.72 1.97
C ILE A 75 -3.97 8.42 3.32
N LYS A 76 -4.00 9.76 3.30
CA LYS A 76 -4.04 10.60 4.49
C LYS A 76 -4.80 11.90 4.22
N ASP A 77 -5.45 12.44 5.25
CA ASP A 77 -6.11 13.75 5.23
C ASP A 77 -7.11 13.92 4.06
N ALA A 78 -7.72 12.81 3.64
CA ALA A 78 -8.57 12.78 2.45
C ALA A 78 -9.96 13.34 2.74
N ASP A 79 -10.22 14.51 2.17
CA ASP A 79 -11.52 15.15 2.29
C ASP A 79 -12.58 14.42 1.45
N LYS A 80 -13.83 14.53 1.90
CA LYS A 80 -15.01 13.97 1.22
C LYS A 80 -15.18 14.56 -0.17
N LEU A 81 -15.81 13.78 -1.05
CA LEU A 81 -16.01 14.21 -2.44
C LEU A 81 -17.14 15.23 -2.59
N GLY A 82 -18.15 15.20 -1.71
CA GLY A 82 -19.29 16.12 -1.73
C GLY A 82 -20.46 15.67 -2.61
N LEU A 83 -20.48 14.42 -3.08
CA LEU A 83 -21.55 13.91 -3.95
C LEU A 83 -22.83 13.47 -3.24
N ASN A 84 -22.83 13.36 -1.90
CA ASN A 84 -23.94 12.81 -1.10
C ASN A 84 -24.47 11.46 -1.65
N CYS A 85 -23.56 10.59 -2.09
CA CYS A 85 -23.91 9.37 -2.82
C CYS A 85 -24.27 8.15 -1.96
N GLY A 86 -24.19 8.23 -0.62
CA GLY A 86 -24.49 7.10 0.27
C GLY A 86 -23.43 5.99 0.33
N ALA A 87 -22.46 5.93 -0.59
CA ALA A 87 -21.56 4.78 -0.74
C ALA A 87 -20.63 4.50 0.46
N CYS A 88 -20.37 5.48 1.33
CA CYS A 88 -19.62 5.29 2.58
C CYS A 88 -20.52 4.88 3.77
N GLY A 89 -21.80 4.61 3.52
CA GLY A 89 -22.80 4.25 4.54
C GLY A 89 -23.48 5.45 5.21
N CYS A 90 -23.09 6.68 4.88
CA CYS A 90 -23.72 7.91 5.37
C CYS A 90 -24.61 8.54 4.27
N PRO A 91 -25.85 8.95 4.57
CA PRO A 91 -26.74 9.60 3.59
C PRO A 91 -26.11 10.81 2.91
N GLU A 92 -25.46 11.67 3.69
CA GLU A 92 -24.78 12.86 3.19
C GLU A 92 -23.29 12.84 3.53
N CYS A 93 -22.47 13.46 2.67
CA CYS A 93 -21.04 13.60 2.88
C CYS A 93 -20.74 14.38 4.18
N GLY A 94 -21.59 15.36 4.53
CA GLY A 94 -21.51 16.09 5.80
C GLY A 94 -21.57 15.23 7.05
N GLN A 95 -22.16 14.04 6.94
CA GLN A 95 -22.40 13.11 8.05
C GLN A 95 -21.35 12.01 8.15
N LEU A 96 -20.31 12.02 7.31
CA LEU A 96 -19.22 11.07 7.42
C LEU A 96 -18.52 11.23 8.76
N PHE A 97 -18.47 10.15 9.53
CA PHE A 97 -17.88 10.16 10.87
C PHE A 97 -16.41 10.59 10.84
N ALA A 98 -16.01 11.32 11.89
CA ALA A 98 -14.60 11.61 12.11
C ALA A 98 -13.77 10.32 12.14
N GLN A 99 -12.58 10.39 11.55
CA GLN A 99 -11.70 9.24 11.47
C GLN A 99 -11.20 8.84 12.85
N LYS A 100 -11.24 7.53 13.13
CA LYS A 100 -10.81 6.92 14.39
C LYS A 100 -9.79 5.85 14.10
N GLU A 101 -8.88 5.65 15.05
CA GLU A 101 -7.95 4.52 15.01
C GLU A 101 -8.73 3.21 15.08
N GLY A 102 -8.53 2.36 14.08
CA GLY A 102 -8.92 0.96 14.13
C GLY A 102 -7.77 0.07 14.58
N PRO A 103 -7.96 -1.26 14.55
CA PRO A 103 -6.91 -2.21 14.96
C PRO A 103 -5.60 -2.12 14.15
N GLU A 104 -5.71 -1.70 12.89
CA GLU A 104 -4.60 -1.65 11.94
C GLU A 104 -4.53 -0.35 11.15
N PHE A 105 -5.68 0.16 10.71
CA PHE A 105 -5.79 1.40 9.94
C PHE A 105 -6.80 2.36 10.56
N LYS A 106 -6.68 3.64 10.22
CA LYS A 106 -7.63 4.67 10.60
C LYS A 106 -8.74 4.79 9.56
N GLY A 107 -9.96 5.11 9.99
CA GLY A 107 -11.11 5.30 9.10
C GLY A 107 -12.35 5.81 9.86
N PRO A 108 -13.49 6.02 9.19
CA PRO A 108 -13.78 5.68 7.81
C PRO A 108 -13.16 6.67 6.81
N TYR A 109 -13.21 6.29 5.52
CA TYR A 109 -12.89 7.16 4.39
C TYR A 109 -14.09 7.25 3.46
N CYS A 110 -14.19 8.36 2.71
CA CYS A 110 -15.11 8.44 1.58
C CYS A 110 -14.79 7.32 0.58
N ALA A 111 -15.82 6.61 0.10
CA ALA A 111 -15.64 5.46 -0.81
C ALA A 111 -14.81 5.83 -2.06
N TYR A 112 -15.06 7.00 -2.65
CA TYR A 112 -14.30 7.48 -3.81
C TYR A 112 -12.82 7.76 -3.50
N ARG A 113 -12.47 8.09 -2.25
CA ARG A 113 -11.07 8.27 -1.86
C ARG A 113 -10.33 6.95 -1.73
N LEU A 114 -11.03 5.89 -1.33
CA LEU A 114 -10.50 4.53 -1.40
C LEU A 114 -10.40 4.03 -2.85
N ILE A 115 -11.33 4.43 -3.73
CA ILE A 115 -11.22 4.17 -5.17
C ILE A 115 -9.99 4.88 -5.75
N ASP A 116 -9.76 6.16 -5.43
CA ASP A 116 -8.57 6.90 -5.84
C ASP A 116 -7.27 6.18 -5.43
N LEU A 117 -7.23 5.65 -4.20
CA LEU A 117 -6.12 4.80 -3.72
C LEU A 117 -6.00 3.51 -4.55
N GLY A 118 -7.12 2.84 -4.82
CA GLY A 118 -7.17 1.63 -5.64
C GLY A 118 -6.65 1.85 -7.07
N ILE A 119 -7.01 2.97 -7.70
CA ILE A 119 -6.50 3.35 -9.03
C ILE A 119 -4.99 3.55 -8.95
N ALA A 120 -4.49 4.30 -7.95
CA ALA A 120 -3.05 4.52 -7.79
C ALA A 120 -2.27 3.20 -7.61
N LEU A 121 -2.79 2.28 -6.78
CA LEU A 121 -2.22 0.95 -6.59
C LEU A 121 -2.22 0.12 -7.89
N GLY A 122 -3.35 0.15 -8.62
CA GLY A 122 -3.48 -0.54 -9.89
C GLY A 122 -2.51 -0.02 -10.95
N SER A 123 -2.35 1.31 -11.04
CA SER A 123 -1.37 1.94 -11.93
C SER A 123 0.06 1.53 -11.59
N ALA A 124 0.45 1.55 -10.30
CA ALA A 124 1.77 1.09 -9.88
C ALA A 124 2.01 -0.39 -10.19
N ALA A 125 1.08 -1.27 -9.82
CA ALA A 125 1.20 -2.70 -10.07
C ALA A 125 1.26 -3.03 -11.58
N LYS A 126 0.47 -2.30 -12.38
CA LYS A 126 0.51 -2.43 -13.85
C LYS A 126 1.86 -2.01 -14.42
N THR A 127 2.45 -0.91 -13.94
CA THR A 127 3.78 -0.46 -14.38
C THR A 127 4.86 -1.49 -14.10
N ALA A 128 4.86 -2.10 -12.90
CA ALA A 128 5.77 -3.21 -12.60
C ALA A 128 5.58 -4.38 -13.59
N GLY A 129 4.33 -4.76 -13.85
CA GLY A 129 4.01 -5.82 -14.80
C GLY A 129 4.42 -5.51 -16.25
N LEU A 130 4.27 -4.26 -16.71
CA LEU A 130 4.73 -3.83 -18.04
C LEU A 130 6.25 -3.92 -18.19
N LEU A 131 6.99 -3.77 -17.08
CA LEU A 131 8.44 -3.89 -17.00
C LEU A 131 8.90 -5.30 -16.61
N ASN A 132 7.98 -6.28 -16.62
CA ASN A 132 8.21 -7.67 -16.26
C ASN A 132 8.83 -7.87 -14.86
N ALA A 133 8.57 -6.94 -13.92
CA ALA A 133 8.88 -7.13 -12.52
C ALA A 133 7.73 -7.85 -11.82
N ASP A 134 8.07 -8.96 -11.16
CA ASP A 134 7.16 -9.64 -10.27
C ASP A 134 6.73 -8.68 -9.16
N ASN A 135 5.43 -8.65 -8.86
CA ASN A 135 4.88 -7.81 -7.81
C ASN A 135 3.55 -8.37 -7.26
N ARG A 136 3.14 -7.88 -6.10
CA ARG A 136 1.84 -8.22 -5.50
C ARG A 136 1.38 -7.14 -4.53
N VAL A 137 0.11 -6.71 -4.63
CA VAL A 137 -0.47 -5.81 -3.62
C VAL A 137 -0.69 -6.57 -2.31
N MET A 138 -0.11 -6.09 -1.22
CA MET A 138 -0.08 -6.74 0.08
C MET A 138 -0.66 -5.86 1.18
N TYR A 139 -1.74 -6.35 1.79
CA TYR A 139 -2.33 -5.77 2.99
C TYR A 139 -1.43 -5.92 4.22
N ARG A 140 -0.85 -7.12 4.44
CA ARG A 140 -0.07 -7.44 5.64
C ARG A 140 1.15 -6.53 5.81
N ALA A 141 1.88 -6.33 4.71
CA ALA A 141 3.01 -5.42 4.69
C ALA A 141 2.58 -3.95 4.90
N GLY A 142 1.41 -3.54 4.40
CA GLY A 142 0.84 -2.21 4.67
C GLY A 142 0.55 -1.97 6.15
N VAL A 143 -0.01 -2.96 6.85
CA VAL A 143 -0.26 -2.89 8.31
C VAL A 143 1.04 -2.64 9.08
N SER A 144 2.06 -3.44 8.83
CA SER A 144 3.36 -3.34 9.51
C SER A 144 4.09 -2.04 9.14
N ALA A 145 4.04 -1.62 7.88
CA ALA A 145 4.66 -0.37 7.43
C ALA A 145 4.06 0.85 8.12
N ARG A 146 2.72 0.88 8.29
CA ARG A 146 2.05 1.94 9.05
C ARG A 146 2.49 1.95 10.52
N LYS A 147 2.56 0.76 11.17
CA LYS A 147 2.98 0.64 12.58
C LYS A 147 4.41 1.13 12.81
N LEU A 148 5.31 0.83 11.88
CA LEU A 148 6.69 1.30 11.89
C LEU A 148 6.84 2.77 11.45
N LYS A 149 5.76 3.44 11.03
CA LYS A 149 5.78 4.80 10.48
C LYS A 149 6.75 4.95 9.30
N LEU A 150 6.85 3.92 8.46
CA LEU A 150 7.67 3.97 7.23
C LEU A 150 7.04 4.86 6.15
N ILE A 151 5.78 5.24 6.34
CA ILE A 151 5.04 6.16 5.49
C ILE A 151 4.08 6.96 6.39
N ASP A 152 3.93 8.25 6.12
CA ASP A 152 2.98 9.10 6.81
C ASP A 152 1.57 8.96 6.22
N ALA A 153 0.90 7.84 6.53
CA ALA A 153 -0.43 7.53 6.02
C ALA A 153 -1.28 6.71 7.00
N ASP A 154 -2.60 6.84 6.87
CA ASP A 154 -3.61 6.31 7.80
C ASP A 154 -4.16 4.94 7.36
N PHE A 155 -4.21 4.72 6.04
CA PHE A 155 -4.49 3.42 5.43
C PHE A 155 -3.43 3.17 4.35
N VAL A 156 -2.75 2.02 4.42
CA VAL A 156 -1.55 1.73 3.61
C VAL A 156 -1.64 0.35 3.00
N LEU A 157 -1.24 0.24 1.74
CA LEU A 157 -0.97 -1.01 1.06
C LEU A 157 0.46 -0.98 0.51
N ALA A 158 1.05 -2.17 0.39
CA ALA A 158 2.44 -2.33 -0.02
C ALA A 158 2.53 -3.15 -1.31
N ILE A 159 3.46 -2.82 -2.18
CA ILE A 159 3.75 -3.54 -3.41
C ILE A 159 5.24 -3.92 -3.40
N PRO A 160 5.62 -5.07 -2.81
CA PRO A 160 6.96 -5.63 -2.99
C PRO A 160 7.24 -5.91 -4.47
N ILE A 161 8.49 -5.73 -4.86
CA ILE A 161 8.99 -6.02 -6.22
C ILE A 161 10.19 -6.95 -6.22
N SER A 162 10.19 -7.89 -7.17
CA SER A 162 11.31 -8.82 -7.41
C SER A 162 11.53 -9.06 -8.90
N ALA A 163 12.72 -9.55 -9.24
CA ALA A 163 13.04 -10.05 -10.57
C ALA A 163 13.98 -11.25 -10.42
N THR A 164 13.37 -12.42 -10.20
CA THR A 164 14.02 -13.71 -9.96
C THR A 164 13.52 -14.73 -10.96
N GLY A 165 14.27 -15.82 -11.20
CA GLY A 165 13.87 -16.83 -12.20
C GLY A 165 12.52 -17.53 -11.90
N LYS A 166 12.15 -17.63 -10.63
CA LYS A 166 10.81 -18.01 -10.16
C LYS A 166 10.25 -16.85 -9.34
N SER A 167 8.98 -16.52 -9.58
CA SER A 167 8.29 -15.49 -8.80
C SER A 167 8.10 -15.94 -7.34
N ILE A 168 8.69 -15.20 -6.40
CA ILE A 168 8.60 -15.48 -4.96
C ILE A 168 7.21 -15.22 -4.37
N TYR A 169 6.32 -14.56 -5.14
CA TYR A 169 4.96 -14.26 -4.67
C TYR A 169 3.95 -15.39 -4.93
N PHE A 170 4.38 -16.45 -5.63
CA PHE A 170 3.59 -17.61 -6.04
C PHE A 170 4.11 -18.94 -5.47
N ASP A 171 4.80 -18.92 -4.33
CA ASP A 171 5.10 -20.13 -3.58
C ASP A 171 3.82 -20.63 -2.88
N ARG A 172 3.11 -21.53 -3.56
CA ARG A 172 1.95 -22.29 -3.07
C ARG A 172 2.22 -23.77 -3.20
#